data_AF-A0A455UB41-F1
#
_entry.id   AF-A0A455UB41-F1
#
_cell.length_a   1.000
_cell.length_b   1.000
_cell.length_c   1.000
_cell.angle_alpha   90.00
_cell.angle_beta   90.00
_cell.angle_gamma   90.00
#
_symmetry.space_group_name_H-M   'P 1'
#
loop_
_entity.id
_entity.type
_entity.pdbx_description
1 polymer ?
#
loop_
_entity_poly.entity_id
_entity_poly.type
_entity_poly.pdbx_seq_one_letter_code
_entity_poly.pdbx_strand_id
1 'polypeptide(L)' 'MIGASNFFELAVAAAIALFGLQSGAALATVVGVLVEVPLMLALVRIANKTRHHFPAG' A
#
# COMPACT_ATOMS: atom_id res chain seq x y z
N MET A 1 -5.33 6.22 -11.76
CA MET A 1 -5.42 5.35 -10.57
C MET A 1 -4.62 4.05 -10.73
N ILE A 2 -4.45 3.51 -11.94
CA ILE A 2 -3.68 2.27 -12.20
C ILE A 2 -2.19 2.37 -11.81
N GLY A 3 -1.59 3.57 -11.88
CA GLY A 3 -0.18 3.76 -11.48
C GLY A 3 0.10 3.64 -9.97
N ALA A 4 -0.89 3.83 -9.09
CA ALA A 4 -0.66 3.81 -7.64
C ALA A 4 -0.58 2.38 -7.07
N SER A 5 -1.38 1.43 -7.58
CA SER A 5 -1.31 0.03 -7.14
C SER A 5 0.02 -0.64 -7.50
N ASN A 6 0.57 -0.36 -8.69
CA ASN A 6 1.82 -0.99 -9.13
C ASN A 6 3.04 -0.55 -8.30
N PHE A 7 3.10 0.74 -7.90
CA PHE A 7 4.15 1.23 -7.00
C PHE A 7 4.02 0.64 -5.59
N PHE A 8 2.80 0.32 -5.17
CA PHE A 8 2.53 -0.28 -3.87
C PHE A 8 3.03 -1.73 -3.82
N GLU A 9 2.68 -2.56 -4.82
CA GLU A 9 3.16 -3.94 -4.92
C GLU A 9 4.70 -4.01 -4.99
N LEU A 10 5.34 -3.10 -5.73
CA LEU A 10 6.80 -2.99 -5.78
C LEU A 10 7.43 -2.59 -4.43
N ALA A 11 6.80 -1.69 -3.69
CA ALA A 11 7.27 -1.26 -2.37
C ALA A 11 7.15 -2.37 -1.32
N VAL A 12 6.08 -3.17 -1.37
CA VAL A 12 5.92 -4.37 -0.53
C VAL A 12 6.97 -5.42 -0.88
N ALA A 13 7.17 -5.68 -2.18
CA ALA A 13 8.22 -6.60 -2.64
C ALA A 13 9.62 -6.15 -2.18
N ALA A 14 9.93 -4.84 -2.25
CA ALA A 14 11.18 -4.29 -1.75
C ALA A 14 11.32 -4.41 -0.23
N ALA A 15 10.24 -4.19 0.53
CA ALA A 15 10.25 -4.38 1.98
C ALA A 15 10.46 -5.85 2.37
N ILE A 16 9.81 -6.79 1.69
CA ILE A 16 10.02 -8.23 1.90
C ILE A 16 11.48 -8.61 1.58
N ALA A 17 12.02 -8.09 0.47
CA ALA A 17 13.38 -8.37 0.03
C ALA A 17 14.46 -7.78 0.97
N LEU A 18 14.22 -6.61 1.56
CA LEU A 18 15.18 -5.93 2.44
C LEU A 18 15.17 -6.47 3.87
N PHE A 19 14.01 -6.87 4.40
CA PHE A 19 13.90 -7.26 5.80
C PHE A 19 13.98 -8.78 6.04
N GLY A 20 13.63 -9.63 5.06
CA GLY A 20 13.79 -11.10 5.14
C GLY A 20 12.72 -11.79 6.02
N LEU A 21 12.85 -13.10 6.25
CA LEU A 21 11.79 -13.92 6.89
C LEU A 21 12.14 -14.49 8.27
N GLN A 22 13.34 -14.28 8.84
CA GLN A 22 13.87 -15.25 9.81
C GLN A 22 13.77 -14.92 11.32
N SER A 23 13.57 -13.69 11.77
CA SER A 23 13.08 -13.35 13.14
C SER A 23 12.87 -11.84 13.23
N GLY A 24 11.72 -11.38 13.72
CA GLY A 24 11.25 -9.97 13.59
C GLY A 24 10.78 -9.62 12.16
N ALA A 25 11.49 -10.12 11.16
CA ALA A 25 11.19 -9.90 9.76
C ALA A 25 10.03 -10.77 9.21
N ALA A 26 9.81 -11.96 9.77
CA ALA A 26 8.57 -12.73 9.55
C ALA A 26 7.33 -11.91 9.95
N LEU A 27 7.43 -11.17 11.05
CA LEU A 27 6.33 -10.38 11.59
C LEU A 27 6.11 -9.14 10.71
N ALA A 28 7.18 -8.50 10.24
CA ALA A 28 7.12 -7.37 9.30
C ALA A 28 6.53 -7.76 7.93
N THR A 29 6.86 -8.95 7.42
CA THR A 29 6.30 -9.45 6.15
C THR A 29 4.83 -9.85 6.28
N VAL A 30 4.43 -10.54 7.36
CA VAL A 30 3.02 -10.87 7.61
C VAL A 30 2.18 -9.60 7.82
N VAL A 31 2.67 -8.64 8.61
CA VAL A 31 1.99 -7.35 8.80
C VAL A 31 1.97 -6.55 7.50
N GLY A 32 3.05 -6.57 6.70
CA GLY A 32 3.12 -5.88 5.41
C GLY A 32 2.04 -6.35 4.43
N VAL A 33 1.88 -7.67 4.28
CA VAL A 33 0.84 -8.27 3.42
C VAL A 33 -0.57 -8.00 3.97
N LEU A 34 -0.75 -8.02 5.30
CA LEU A 34 -2.06 -7.70 5.91
C LEU A 34 -2.43 -6.23 5.79
N VAL A 35 -1.45 -5.31 5.75
CA VAL A 35 -1.67 -3.86 5.66
C VAL A 35 -1.84 -3.40 4.21
N GLU A 36 -1.31 -4.14 3.23
CA GLU A 36 -1.38 -3.83 1.80
C GLU A 36 -2.79 -3.50 1.30
N VAL A 37 -3.69 -4.46 1.42
CA VAL A 37 -5.06 -4.35 0.92
C VAL A 37 -5.85 -3.25 1.64
N PRO A 38 -5.88 -3.17 2.99
CA PRO A 38 -6.63 -2.13 3.68
C PRO A 38 -6.05 -0.74 3.45
N LEU A 39 -4.73 -0.58 3.29
CA LEU A 39 -4.13 0.72 2.99
C LEU A 39 -4.53 1.20 1.59
N MET A 40 -4.52 0.30 0.60
CA MET A 40 -5.00 0.63 -0.75
C MET A 40 -6.45 1.11 -0.74
N LEU A 41 -7.33 0.37 -0.05
CA LEU A 41 -8.75 0.74 0.08
C LEU A 41 -8.94 2.05 0.87
N ALA A 42 -8.13 2.30 1.90
CA ALA A 42 -8.16 3.56 2.64
C ALA A 42 -7.76 4.75 1.76
N LEU A 43 -6.71 4.61 0.96
CA LEU A 43 -6.27 5.64 0.00
C LEU A 43 -7.31 5.89 -1.09
N VAL A 44 -7.95 4.84 -1.62
CA VAL A 44 -9.10 4.95 -2.54
C VAL A 44 -10.23 5.73 -1.89
N ARG A 45 -10.56 5.43 -0.63
CA ARG A 45 -11.62 6.10 0.11
C ARG A 45 -11.30 7.56 0.38
N ILE A 46 -10.06 7.87 0.72
CA ILE A 46 -9.56 9.24 0.90
C ILE A 46 -9.67 9.98 -0.44
N ALA A 47 -9.12 9.44 -1.52
CA ALA A 47 -9.17 10.05 -2.85
C ALA A 47 -10.61 10.25 -3.35
N ASN A 48 -11.51 9.31 -3.09
CA ASN A 48 -12.92 9.45 -3.45
C ASN A 48 -13.63 10.50 -2.57
N LYS A 49 -13.23 10.65 -1.31
CA LYS A 49 -13.76 11.69 -0.41
C LYS A 49 -13.21 13.08 -0.75
N THR A 50 -11.97 13.19 -1.22
CA THR A 50 -11.36 14.45 -1.67
C THR A 50 -11.60 14.78 -3.14
N ARG A 51 -12.36 13.97 -3.89
CA ARG A 51 -12.82 14.33 -5.25
C ARG A 51 -13.53 15.68 -5.29
N HIS A 52 -14.23 16.04 -4.22
CA HIS A 52 -14.95 17.32 -4.13
C HIS A 52 -14.04 18.55 -4.01
N HIS A 53 -12.73 18.35 -3.76
CA HIS A 53 -11.71 19.41 -3.74
C HIS A 53 -11.02 19.60 -5.09
N PHE A 54 -11.22 18.71 -6.06
CA PHE A 54 -10.70 18.91 -7.42
C PHE A 54 -11.76 19.64 -8.25
N PRO A 55 -11.54 20.91 -8.64
CA PRO A 55 -12.41 21.56 -9.61
C PRO A 55 -12.39 20.73 -10.90
N ALA A 56 -13.57 20.33 -11.36
CA ALA A 56 -13.73 19.78 -12.70
C ALA A 56 -13.39 20.91 -13.68
N GLY A 57 -12.21 20.80 -14.31
CA GLY A 57 -11.84 21.63 -15.45
C GLY A 57 -12.65 21.25 -16.67
#